data_AF-A0A9W4WML4-F1
#
_entry.id   AF-A0A9W4WML4-F1
#
_cell.length_a   1.000
_cell.length_b   1.000
_cell.length_c   1.000
_cell.angle_alpha   90.00
_cell.angle_beta   90.00
_cell.angle_gamma   90.00
#
_symmetry.space_group_name_H-M   'P 1'
#
loop_
_entity.id
_entity.type
_entity.pdbx_description
1 polymer ?
#
loop_
_entity_poly.entity_id
_entity_poly.type
_entity_poly.pdbx_seq_one_letter_code
_entity_poly.pdbx_strand_id
1 'polypeptide(L)'
;MANTFISIETFEEIISTYKASLKHNQRNIYLVSQDEYEDIKKALLADHIVHVKLNDRKEKATNNINKNIHSLPVLIRENMYRIFCSAHLDVSHKKLAGTYDKLRSKWGNINKKLVQYFCEKCSICAVRVNRKFGSEVAGKAIIAKNFLSRLQ
;
A
#
# COMPACT_ATOMS: atom_id res chain seq x y z
N MET A 1 -11.42 -13.31 15.08
CA MET A 1 -11.60 -14.06 13.82
C MET A 1 -10.52 -13.60 12.86
N ALA A 2 -9.63 -14.50 12.45
CA ALA A 2 -8.54 -14.17 11.53
C ALA A 2 -9.14 -13.79 10.16
N ASN A 3 -8.77 -12.62 9.65
CA ASN A 3 -9.27 -12.13 8.36
C ASN A 3 -8.71 -12.98 7.22
N THR A 4 -9.48 -13.97 6.78
CA THR A 4 -9.13 -15.06 5.84
C THR A 4 -9.03 -14.64 4.37
N PHE A 5 -8.53 -13.44 4.06
CA PHE A 5 -8.34 -13.03 2.65
C PHE A 5 -6.89 -13.05 2.18
N ILE A 6 -5.93 -13.08 3.11
CA ILE A 6 -4.49 -13.31 2.90
C ILE A 6 -3.98 -14.07 4.13
N SER A 7 -3.18 -15.13 3.96
CA SER A 7 -2.51 -15.78 5.09
C SER A 7 -1.24 -15.02 5.48
N ILE A 8 -0.78 -15.20 6.72
CA ILE A 8 0.47 -14.59 7.17
C ILE A 8 1.68 -15.09 6.36
N GLU A 9 1.67 -16.36 5.94
CA GLU A 9 2.70 -16.96 5.08
C GLU A 9 2.77 -16.26 3.72
N THR A 10 1.61 -16.05 3.07
CA THR A 10 1.54 -15.29 1.81
C THR A 10 2.00 -13.84 2.00
N PHE A 11 1.74 -13.25 3.16
CA PHE A 11 2.25 -11.91 3.48
C PHE A 11 3.78 -11.89 3.59
N GLU A 12 4.39 -12.90 4.23
CA GLU A 12 5.85 -13.00 4.30
C GLU A 12 6.49 -13.23 2.93
N GLU A 13 5.85 -13.99 2.03
CA GLU A 13 6.29 -14.11 0.63
C GLU A 13 6.26 -12.76 -0.11
N ILE A 14 5.22 -11.94 0.12
CA ILE A 14 5.13 -10.58 -0.41
C ILE A 14 6.30 -9.74 0.12
N ILE A 15 6.59 -9.80 1.43
CA ILE A 15 7.69 -9.06 2.04
C ILE A 15 9.04 -9.50 1.45
N SER A 16 9.26 -10.80 1.26
CA SER A 16 10.48 -11.34 0.66
C SER A 16 10.66 -10.85 -0.78
N THR A 17 9.60 -10.95 -1.59
CA THR A 17 9.59 -10.45 -2.98
C THR A 17 9.85 -8.94 -3.03
N TYR A 18 9.21 -8.19 -2.15
CA TYR A 18 9.39 -6.75 -2.06
C TYR A 18 10.81 -6.38 -1.62
N LYS A 19 11.38 -7.09 -0.63
CA LYS A 19 12.77 -6.90 -0.16
C LYS A 19 13.79 -7.13 -1.29
N ALA A 20 13.56 -8.12 -2.14
CA ALA A 20 14.38 -8.37 -3.33
C ALA A 20 14.30 -7.22 -4.35
N SER A 21 13.14 -6.56 -4.47
CA SER A 21 12.93 -5.41 -5.38
C SER A 21 13.57 -4.10 -4.89
N LEU A 22 13.97 -4.02 -3.61
CA LEU A 22 14.52 -2.82 -2.99
C LEU A 22 16.05 -2.76 -3.09
N LYS A 23 16.56 -1.54 -3.33
CA LYS A 23 17.99 -1.24 -3.14
C LYS A 23 18.37 -1.38 -1.66
N HIS A 24 19.63 -1.72 -1.38
CA HIS A 24 20.12 -1.95 -0.02
C HIS A 24 19.79 -0.79 0.95
N ASN A 25 20.00 0.45 0.50
CA ASN A 25 19.71 1.66 1.27
C ASN A 25 18.21 1.96 1.50
N GLN A 26 17.30 1.29 0.79
CA GLN A 26 15.86 1.50 0.93
C GLN A 26 15.21 0.50 1.89
N ARG A 27 15.88 -0.62 2.19
CA ARG A 27 15.32 -1.70 3.04
C ARG A 27 15.06 -1.18 4.45
N ASN A 28 16.05 -0.54 5.05
CA ASN A 28 15.99 -0.02 6.43
C ASN A 28 15.07 1.22 6.57
N ILE A 29 14.53 1.73 5.46
CA ILE A 29 13.55 2.83 5.47
C ILE A 29 12.13 2.26 5.53
N TYR A 30 11.86 1.22 4.74
CA TYR A 30 10.49 0.71 4.56
C TYR A 30 10.19 -0.55 5.37
N LEU A 31 11.20 -1.32 5.77
CA LEU A 31 11.05 -2.60 6.46
C LEU A 31 11.83 -2.59 7.79
N VAL A 32 11.49 -1.63 8.65
CA VAL A 32 12.12 -1.47 9.97
C VAL A 32 11.71 -2.62 10.88
N SER A 33 12.66 -3.41 11.36
CA SER A 33 12.41 -4.47 12.35
C SER A 33 12.20 -3.89 13.75
N GLN A 34 11.64 -4.69 14.65
CA GLN A 34 11.52 -4.31 16.06
C GLN A 34 12.89 -3.96 16.67
N ASP A 35 13.94 -4.73 16.38
CA ASP A 35 15.29 -4.49 16.92
C ASP A 35 15.87 -3.16 16.41
N GLU A 36 15.74 -2.88 15.10
CA GLU A 36 16.16 -1.62 14.51
C GLU A 36 15.37 -0.44 15.11
N TYR A 37 14.09 -0.62 15.38
CA TYR A 37 13.23 0.39 16.01
C TYR A 37 13.70 0.73 17.43
N GLU A 38 14.01 -0.28 18.25
CA GLU A 38 14.50 -0.09 19.62
C GLU A 38 15.89 0.53 19.64
N ASP A 39 16.78 0.16 18.72
CA ASP A 39 18.11 0.76 18.60
C ASP A 39 18.03 2.25 18.23
N ILE A 40 17.13 2.60 17.29
CA ILE A 40 16.85 4.01 16.97
C ILE A 40 16.30 4.74 18.20
N LYS A 41 15.36 4.12 18.92
CA LYS A 41 14.76 4.71 20.13
C LYS A 41 15.82 5.02 21.20
N LYS A 42 16.72 4.06 21.44
CA LYS A 42 17.88 4.23 22.35
C LYS A 42 18.81 5.33 21.89
N ALA A 43 19.17 5.34 20.60
CA ALA A 43 20.08 6.35 20.04
C ALA A 43 19.52 7.78 20.13
N LEU A 44 18.20 7.92 20.04
CA LEU A 44 17.51 9.20 20.19
C LEU A 44 17.27 9.62 21.64
N LEU A 45 17.64 8.77 22.63
CA LEU A 45 17.33 8.97 24.05
C LEU A 45 15.85 9.28 24.29
N ALA A 46 14.97 8.75 23.44
CA ALA A 46 13.57 9.12 23.40
C ALA A 46 12.71 8.00 24.01
N ASP A 47 11.92 8.32 25.03
CA ASP A 47 10.85 7.43 25.50
C ASP A 47 9.66 7.37 24.53
N HIS A 48 9.66 8.25 23.53
CA HIS A 48 8.57 8.47 22.61
C HIS A 48 8.66 7.63 21.33
N ILE A 49 7.53 7.56 20.62
CA ILE A 49 7.39 6.86 19.34
C ILE A 49 8.31 7.52 18.31
N VAL A 50 9.01 6.71 17.51
CA VAL A 50 9.83 7.19 16.39
C VAL A 50 8.93 7.65 15.24
N HIS A 51 9.07 8.91 14.82
CA HIS A 51 8.32 9.50 13.72
C HIS A 51 9.23 9.82 12.51
N VAL A 52 8.66 9.69 11.31
CA VAL A 52 9.26 10.11 10.05
C VAL A 52 8.75 11.51 9.71
N LYS A 53 9.67 12.47 9.52
CA LYS A 53 9.34 13.81 9.01
C LYS A 53 8.89 13.69 7.55
N LEU A 54 7.76 14.33 7.21
CA LEU A 54 7.26 14.36 5.84
C LEU A 54 7.95 15.49 5.06
N ASN A 55 8.40 15.24 3.82
CA ASN A 55 9.08 16.25 2.99
C ASN A 55 8.14 17.39 2.53
N ASP A 56 8.65 18.63 2.58
CA ASP A 56 7.98 19.91 2.25
C ASP A 56 7.36 19.99 0.83
N ARG A 57 7.81 19.17 -0.14
CA ARG A 57 7.14 19.11 -1.47
C ARG A 57 5.71 18.54 -1.43
N LYS A 58 5.32 17.83 -0.37
CA LYS A 58 3.92 17.41 -0.13
C LYS A 58 3.09 18.47 0.59
N GLU A 59 3.74 19.47 1.17
CA GLU A 59 3.13 20.58 1.92
C GLU A 59 2.28 21.47 0.99
N LYS A 60 2.69 21.65 -0.28
CA LYS A 60 1.92 22.41 -1.28
C LYS A 60 0.81 21.63 -2.02
N ALA A 61 0.89 20.30 -2.07
CA ALA A 61 -0.04 19.48 -2.87
C ALA A 61 -1.24 18.95 -2.08
N THR A 62 -1.26 19.11 -0.75
CA THR A 62 -2.31 18.59 0.15
C THR A 62 -3.06 19.72 0.84
N ASN A 63 -3.53 20.70 0.07
CA ASN A 63 -4.36 21.79 0.59
C ASN A 63 -5.75 21.37 1.11
N ASN A 64 -6.09 20.07 1.26
CA ASN A 64 -7.49 19.72 1.46
C ASN A 64 -7.90 18.66 2.48
N ILE A 65 -7.03 17.97 3.26
CA ILE A 65 -7.61 17.01 4.26
C ILE A 65 -7.00 17.03 5.67
N ASN A 66 -5.72 17.31 5.95
CA ASN A 66 -5.27 17.33 7.37
C ASN A 66 -4.02 18.19 7.58
N LYS A 67 -4.21 19.34 8.24
CA LYS A 67 -3.23 20.44 8.36
C LYS A 67 -2.16 20.31 9.46
N ASN A 68 -2.03 19.21 10.20
CA ASN A 68 -1.25 19.26 11.46
C ASN A 68 -0.38 18.03 11.81
N ILE A 69 0.01 17.21 10.83
CA ILE A 69 0.89 16.07 11.12
C ILE A 69 2.23 16.28 10.41
N HIS A 70 3.13 17.01 11.07
CA HIS A 70 4.50 17.26 10.61
C HIS A 70 5.37 16.00 10.60
N SER A 71 4.91 14.93 11.24
CA SER A 71 5.62 13.67 11.33
C SER A 71 4.66 12.51 11.61
N LEU A 72 4.83 11.39 10.93
CA LEU A 72 4.01 10.19 11.12
C LEU A 72 4.83 9.07 11.77
N PRO A 73 4.22 8.23 12.63
CA PRO A 73 4.93 7.13 13.26
C PRO A 73 5.46 6.13 12.22
N VAL A 74 6.58 5.49 12.57
CA VAL A 74 7.13 4.37 11.82
C VAL A 74 6.28 3.13 12.07
N LEU A 75 5.84 2.47 11.00
CA LEU A 75 5.23 1.15 11.08
C LEU A 75 6.33 0.09 11.12
N ILE A 76 6.35 -0.66 12.21
CA ILE A 76 7.24 -1.79 12.44
C ILE A 76 6.82 -2.98 11.57
N ARG A 77 7.78 -3.65 10.94
CA ARG A 77 7.57 -4.77 10.01
C ARG A 77 6.65 -5.85 10.60
N GLU A 78 6.90 -6.26 11.83
CA GLU A 78 6.17 -7.33 12.53
C GLU A 78 4.69 -6.97 12.71
N ASN A 79 4.36 -5.69 12.79
CA ASN A 79 2.99 -5.20 12.89
C ASN A 79 2.31 -4.98 11.52
N MET A 80 3.07 -5.02 10.42
CA MET A 80 2.55 -4.67 9.09
C MET A 80 1.39 -5.56 8.67
N TYR A 81 1.49 -6.88 8.87
CA TYR A 81 0.45 -7.83 8.43
C TYR A 81 -0.92 -7.45 8.99
N ARG A 82 -1.01 -7.31 10.32
CA ARG A 82 -2.25 -6.96 11.02
C ARG A 82 -2.78 -5.60 10.57
N ILE A 83 -1.91 -4.60 10.45
CA ILE A 83 -2.29 -3.24 10.07
C ILE A 83 -2.77 -3.17 8.62
N PHE A 84 -2.11 -3.87 7.69
CA PHE A 84 -2.51 -3.94 6.29
C PHE A 84 -3.86 -4.63 6.15
N CYS A 85 -4.06 -5.78 6.81
CA CYS A 85 -5.33 -6.48 6.81
C CYS A 85 -6.46 -5.61 7.37
N SER A 86 -6.24 -4.93 8.49
CA SER A 86 -7.24 -4.01 9.07
C SER A 86 -7.56 -2.86 8.12
N ALA A 87 -6.54 -2.17 7.58
CA ALA A 87 -6.74 -1.04 6.69
C ALA A 87 -7.46 -1.43 5.39
N HIS A 88 -7.17 -2.63 4.87
CA HIS A 88 -7.79 -3.15 3.66
C HIS A 88 -9.26 -3.56 3.88
N LEU A 89 -9.57 -4.13 5.05
CA LEU A 89 -10.93 -4.45 5.47
C LEU A 89 -11.75 -3.18 5.69
N ASP A 90 -11.19 -2.18 6.38
CA ASP A 90 -11.85 -0.89 6.68
C ASP A 90 -12.34 -0.19 5.41
N VAL A 91 -11.57 -0.31 4.32
CA VAL A 91 -11.94 0.27 3.02
C VAL A 91 -12.75 -0.70 2.16
N SER A 92 -13.26 -1.79 2.72
CA SER A 92 -14.08 -2.81 2.04
C SER A 92 -13.45 -3.31 0.74
N HIS A 93 -12.14 -3.52 0.73
CA HIS A 93 -11.38 -3.93 -0.45
C HIS A 93 -11.48 -2.92 -1.62
N LYS A 94 -11.49 -1.60 -1.36
CA LYS A 94 -11.44 -0.49 -2.35
C LYS A 94 -10.09 -0.37 -3.10
N LYS A 95 -9.55 -1.51 -3.57
CA LYS A 95 -8.32 -1.64 -4.37
C LYS A 95 -7.11 -0.94 -3.72
N LEU A 96 -6.05 -0.73 -4.51
CA LEU A 96 -4.78 -0.13 -4.10
C LEU A 96 -4.96 1.29 -3.54
N ALA A 97 -5.71 2.16 -4.23
CA ALA A 97 -5.82 3.58 -3.85
C ALA A 97 -6.39 3.75 -2.43
N GLY A 98 -7.54 3.14 -2.13
CA GLY A 98 -8.16 3.26 -0.81
C GLY A 98 -7.29 2.69 0.31
N THR A 99 -6.67 1.53 0.07
CA THR A 99 -5.79 0.89 1.05
C THR A 99 -4.54 1.72 1.32
N TYR A 100 -3.93 2.24 0.24
CA TYR A 100 -2.73 3.07 0.35
C TYR A 100 -3.01 4.40 1.06
N ASP A 101 -4.10 5.09 0.71
CA ASP A 101 -4.46 6.37 1.32
C ASP A 101 -4.76 6.20 2.82
N LYS A 102 -5.46 5.11 3.20
CA LYS A 102 -5.70 4.77 4.61
C LYS A 102 -4.40 4.53 5.37
N LEU A 103 -3.49 3.72 4.82
CA LEU A 103 -2.20 3.43 5.45
C LEU A 103 -1.32 4.68 5.58
N ARG A 104 -1.20 5.46 4.49
CA ARG A 104 -0.38 6.67 4.45
C ARG A 104 -0.93 7.81 5.30
N SER A 105 -2.22 7.82 5.64
CA SER A 105 -2.78 8.77 6.60
C SER A 105 -2.30 8.54 8.05
N LYS A 106 -1.82 7.33 8.36
CA LYS A 106 -1.43 6.92 9.72
C LYS A 106 0.05 6.64 9.90
N TRP A 107 0.77 6.29 8.83
CA TRP A 107 2.14 5.77 8.91
C TRP A 107 3.07 6.45 7.92
N GLY A 108 4.30 6.76 8.36
CA GLY A 108 5.26 7.57 7.60
C GLY A 108 6.07 6.79 6.56
N ASN A 109 6.32 5.50 6.81
CA ASN A 109 7.20 4.63 6.01
C ASN A 109 6.42 3.67 5.08
N ILE A 110 5.26 4.09 4.54
CA ILE A 110 4.45 3.22 3.67
C ILE A 110 4.84 3.37 2.20
N ASN A 111 5.21 2.25 1.57
CA ASN A 111 5.50 2.19 0.15
C ASN A 111 4.31 1.69 -0.68
N LYS A 112 3.97 2.43 -1.74
CA LYS A 112 2.86 2.08 -2.63
C LYS A 112 3.04 0.72 -3.32
N LYS A 113 4.26 0.33 -3.67
CA LYS A 113 4.54 -0.97 -4.32
C LYS A 113 4.25 -2.15 -3.40
N LEU A 114 4.60 -2.02 -2.11
CA LEU A 114 4.29 -3.06 -1.13
C LEU A 114 2.78 -3.25 -0.96
N VAL A 115 2.03 -2.14 -0.87
CA VAL A 115 0.56 -2.18 -0.81
C VAL A 115 -0.05 -2.78 -2.08
N GLN A 116 0.57 -2.56 -3.23
CA GLN A 116 0.16 -3.16 -4.49
C GLN A 116 0.29 -4.68 -4.46
N TYR A 117 1.47 -5.21 -4.13
CA TYR A 117 1.67 -6.67 -4.02
C TYR A 117 0.71 -7.32 -3.03
N PHE A 118 0.45 -6.64 -1.92
CA PHE A 118 -0.57 -7.06 -0.96
C PHE A 118 -1.97 -7.15 -1.58
N CYS A 119 -2.44 -6.07 -2.23
CA CYS A 119 -3.78 -6.05 -2.82
C CYS A 119 -3.96 -7.07 -3.96
N GLU A 120 -2.91 -7.35 -4.72
CA GLU A 120 -2.91 -8.34 -5.81
C GLU A 120 -3.07 -9.77 -5.31
N LYS A 121 -2.52 -10.09 -4.13
CA LYS A 121 -2.62 -11.42 -3.50
C LYS A 121 -3.88 -11.59 -2.63
N CYS A 122 -4.68 -10.55 -2.44
CA CYS A 122 -5.94 -10.65 -1.72
C CYS A 122 -6.94 -11.47 -2.53
N SER A 123 -7.42 -12.59 -1.97
CA SER A 123 -8.36 -13.50 -2.64
C SER A 123 -9.64 -12.79 -3.10
N ILE A 124 -10.17 -11.87 -2.29
CA ILE A 124 -11.38 -11.09 -2.60
C ILE A 124 -11.12 -10.10 -3.75
N CYS A 125 -9.97 -9.42 -3.75
CA CYS A 125 -9.61 -8.48 -4.80
C CYS A 125 -9.32 -9.19 -6.12
N ALA A 126 -8.60 -10.32 -6.08
CA ALA A 126 -8.24 -11.12 -7.25
C ALA A 126 -9.49 -11.64 -7.99
N VAL A 127 -10.49 -12.13 -7.26
CA VAL A 127 -11.76 -12.61 -7.86
C VAL A 127 -12.55 -11.47 -8.51
N ARG A 128 -12.56 -10.26 -7.93
CA ARG A 128 -13.22 -9.09 -8.54
C ARG A 128 -12.56 -8.66 -9.85
N VAL A 129 -11.26 -8.88 -10.01
CA VAL A 129 -10.55 -8.63 -11.28
C VAL A 129 -11.00 -9.64 -12.34
N ASN A 130 -11.08 -10.92 -12.00
CA ASN A 130 -11.53 -11.96 -12.93
C ASN A 130 -12.99 -11.81 -13.36
N ARG A 131 -13.90 -11.32 -12.48
CA ARG A 131 -15.29 -11.01 -12.88
C ARG A 131 -15.40 -9.85 -13.89
N LYS A 132 -14.44 -8.92 -13.93
CA LYS A 132 -14.40 -7.89 -14.97
C LYS A 132 -14.03 -8.43 -16.35
N PHE A 133 -13.34 -9.58 -16.41
CA PHE A 133 -13.03 -10.25 -17.67
C PHE A 133 -14.09 -11.28 -18.08
N GLY A 134 -14.91 -11.78 -17.13
CA GLY A 134 -15.94 -12.79 -17.39
C GLY A 134 -17.32 -12.27 -17.85
N SER A 135 -17.49 -10.97 -18.10
CA SER A 135 -18.79 -10.41 -18.49
C SER A 135 -18.86 -9.75 -19.88
N GLU A 136 -17.79 -9.74 -20.69
CA GLU A 136 -17.84 -9.19 -22.05
C GLU A 136 -16.85 -9.88 -23.01
N VAL A 137 -17.18 -11.08 -23.48
CA VAL A 137 -16.87 -11.52 -24.86
C VAL A 137 -18.11 -12.20 -25.46
N ALA A 138 -19.26 -11.54 -25.33
CA ALA A 138 -20.37 -11.70 -26.28
C ALA A 138 -20.37 -10.40 -27.10
N GLY A 139 -20.16 -10.53 -28.42
CA GLY A 139 -19.66 -9.49 -29.30
C GLY A 139 -20.30 -8.11 -29.14
N LYS A 140 -19.48 -7.13 -28.73
CA LYS A 140 -19.72 -5.72 -29.09
C LYS A 140 -18.82 -5.41 -30.27
N ALA A 141 -19.42 -5.11 -31.42
CA ALA A 141 -18.70 -4.65 -32.59
C ALA A 141 -17.88 -3.39 -32.25
N ILE A 142 -16.58 -3.42 -32.56
CA ILE A 142 -15.73 -2.24 -32.48
C ILE A 142 -16.09 -1.35 -33.69
N ILE A 143 -17.05 -0.45 -33.52
CA ILE A 143 -17.29 0.59 -34.52
C ILE A 143 -16.27 1.70 -34.28
N ALA A 144 -15.14 1.64 -35.00
CA ALA A 144 -14.18 2.71 -35.07
C ALA A 144 -14.77 3.89 -35.86
N LYS A 145 -15.50 4.79 -35.19
CA LYS A 145 -16.07 6.02 -35.78
C LYS A 145 -15.02 6.85 -36.56
N ASN A 146 -13.74 6.76 -36.20
CA ASN A 146 -12.66 7.54 -36.82
C ASN A 146 -11.95 6.81 -37.98
N PHE A 147 -12.31 5.57 -38.30
CA PHE A 147 -11.76 4.86 -39.46
C PHE A 147 -12.53 5.18 -40.75
N LEU A 148 -13.85 5.36 -40.64
CA LEU A 148 -14.74 5.63 -41.78
C LEU A 148 -14.64 7.07 -42.29
N SER A 149 -14.21 8.03 -41.46
CA SER A 149 -14.06 9.43 -41.89
C SER A 149 -12.84 9.69 -42.78
N ARG A 150 -12.02 8.67 -43.04
CA ARG A 150 -10.84 8.74 -43.93
C ARG A 150 -11.03 7.95 -45.23
N LEU A 151 -12.23 7.42 -45.47
CA LEU A 151 -12.62 6.70 -46.67
C LEU A 151 -13.61 7.49 -47.55
N GLN A 152 -13.77 8.80 -47.29
CA GLN A 152 -14.52 9.72 -48.15
C GLN A 152 -13.57 10.58 -48.97
#